data_AF-Q47668-F1
#
_entry.id   AF-Q47668-F1
#
_cell.length_a   1.000
_cell.length_b   1.000
_cell.length_c   1.000
_cell.angle_alpha   90.00
_cell.angle_beta   90.00
_cell.angle_gamma   90.00
#
_symmetry.space_group_name_H-M   'P 1'
#
loop_
_entity.id
_entity.type
_entity.pdbx_description
1 polymer ?
#
loop_
_entity_poly.entity_id
_entity_poly.type
_entity_poly.pdbx_seq_one_letter_code
_entity_poly.pdbx_strand_id
1 'polypeptide(L)'
;MHLLVHPNGSKYWRLQYRYEGKQKMLALGVYPEITLADARVRRDEARKLLANGVDPGDKKKNDKVEQSKARTFKEVAIEWHGTNKKWSEDHAHRVLKSLEDNLFAALGRNVISLS
;
A
#
# COMPACT_ATOMS: atom_id res chain seq x y z
N MET A 1 -20.80 -9.80 7.57
CA MET A 1 -19.73 -8.96 8.16
C MET A 1 -20.02 -8.80 9.63
N HIS A 2 -19.01 -8.84 10.48
CA HIS A 2 -19.12 -8.60 11.92
C HIS A 2 -17.94 -7.77 12.42
N LEU A 3 -18.08 -7.20 13.62
CA LEU A 3 -16.97 -6.61 14.36
C LEU A 3 -16.38 -7.68 15.28
N LEU A 4 -15.11 -8.02 15.06
CA LEU A 4 -14.35 -8.93 15.90
C LEU A 4 -13.64 -8.12 16.98
N VAL A 5 -14.02 -8.32 18.24
CA VAL A 5 -13.39 -7.66 19.39
C VAL A 5 -12.39 -8.63 20.02
N HIS A 6 -11.13 -8.23 20.12
CA HIS A 6 -10.09 -9.02 20.78
C HIS A 6 -10.03 -8.69 22.28
N PRO A 7 -9.50 -9.60 23.11
CA PRO A 7 -9.33 -9.37 24.55
C PRO A 7 -8.48 -8.13 24.89
N ASN A 8 -7.55 -7.76 24.01
CA ASN A 8 -6.72 -6.55 24.14
C ASN A 8 -7.47 -5.24 23.79
N GLY A 9 -8.78 -5.30 23.53
CA GLY A 9 -9.61 -4.14 23.19
C GLY A 9 -9.59 -3.73 21.72
N SER A 10 -8.72 -4.31 20.89
CA SER A 10 -8.70 -4.02 19.45
C SER A 10 -9.93 -4.59 18.74
N LYS A 11 -10.45 -3.85 17.75
CA LYS A 11 -11.72 -4.17 17.08
C LYS A 11 -11.52 -4.18 15.57
N TYR A 12 -11.90 -5.27 14.91
CA TYR A 12 -11.68 -5.46 13.47
C TYR A 12 -12.98 -5.73 12.74
N TRP A 13 -13.21 -5.02 11.64
CA TRP A 13 -14.26 -5.38 10.70
C TRP A 13 -13.83 -6.59 9.88
N ARG A 14 -14.60 -7.68 9.97
CA ARG A 14 -14.32 -8.95 9.29
C ARG A 14 -15.49 -9.38 8.41
N LEU A 15 -15.17 -9.93 7.24
CA LEU A 15 -16.12 -10.57 6.34
C LEU A 15 -15.72 -12.02 6.13
N GLN A 16 -16.58 -12.95 6.55
CA GLN A 16 -16.48 -14.35 6.17
C GLN A 16 -17.12 -14.52 4.78
N TYR A 17 -16.47 -15.28 3.91
CA TYR A 17 -16.94 -15.58 2.56
C TYR A 17 -16.44 -16.95 2.11
N ARG A 18 -16.96 -17.43 0.98
CA ARG A 18 -16.45 -18.61 0.28
C ARG A 18 -15.99 -18.22 -1.11
N TYR A 19 -14.88 -18.81 -1.53
CA TYR A 19 -14.34 -18.69 -2.88
C TYR A 19 -13.74 -20.05 -3.25
N GLU A 20 -14.08 -20.58 -4.42
CA GLU A 20 -13.65 -21.92 -4.88
C GLU A 20 -13.84 -23.03 -3.82
N GLY A 21 -15.01 -23.05 -3.17
CA GLY A 21 -15.36 -24.05 -2.16
C GLY A 21 -14.66 -23.88 -0.81
N LYS A 22 -13.70 -22.97 -0.68
CA LYS A 22 -12.96 -22.72 0.57
C LYS A 22 -13.55 -21.57 1.35
N GLN A 23 -13.71 -21.75 2.66
CA GLN A 23 -14.09 -20.67 3.56
C GLN A 23 -12.89 -19.77 3.86
N LYS A 24 -13.05 -18.47 3.67
CA LYS A 24 -12.01 -17.45 3.85
C LYS A 24 -12.54 -16.29 4.70
N MET A 25 -11.63 -15.49 5.23
CA MET A 25 -11.93 -14.30 6.03
C MET A 25 -11.18 -13.09 5.51
N LEU A 26 -11.91 -12.04 5.15
CA LEU A 26 -11.38 -10.77 4.69
C LEU A 26 -11.38 -9.74 5.82
N ALA A 27 -10.26 -9.04 6.00
CA ALA A 27 -10.19 -7.86 6.86
C ALA A 27 -10.70 -6.63 6.10
N LEU A 28 -11.72 -5.98 6.62
CA LEU A 28 -12.29 -4.76 6.04
C LEU A 28 -11.75 -3.48 6.70
N GLY A 29 -11.16 -3.57 7.90
CA GLY A 29 -10.65 -2.40 8.60
C GLY A 29 -10.48 -2.64 10.09
N VAL A 30 -9.90 -1.64 10.77
CA VAL A 30 -9.80 -1.56 12.23
C VAL A 30 -10.73 -0.44 12.70
N TYR A 31 -11.45 -0.63 13.80
CA TYR A 31 -12.23 0.41 14.46
C TYR A 31 -11.34 1.08 15.53
N PRO A 32 -11.44 2.41 15.71
CA PRO A 32 -12.42 3.33 15.13
C PRO A 32 -12.03 3.95 13.78
N GLU A 33 -10.82 3.68 13.27
CA GLU A 33 -10.29 4.31 12.05
C GLU A 33 -11.19 4.08 10.84
N ILE A 34 -11.83 2.90 10.78
CA ILE A 34 -12.84 2.55 9.79
C ILE A 34 -14.20 2.51 10.47
N THR A 35 -15.08 3.41 10.04
CA THR A 35 -16.45 3.48 10.56
C THR A 35 -17.27 2.28 10.10
N LEU A 36 -18.43 2.06 10.74
CA LEU A 36 -19.38 1.04 10.27
C LEU A 36 -19.85 1.30 8.84
N ALA A 37 -20.02 2.57 8.45
CA ALA A 37 -20.43 2.94 7.11
C ALA A 37 -19.36 2.52 6.08
N ASP A 38 -18.10 2.89 6.34
CA ASP A 38 -16.97 2.51 5.47
C ASP A 38 -16.79 0.99 5.38
N ALA A 39 -16.96 0.29 6.52
CA ALA A 39 -16.91 -1.17 6.55
C ALA A 39 -18.00 -1.80 5.67
N ARG A 40 -19.21 -1.22 5.63
CA ARG A 40 -20.30 -1.67 4.73
C ARG A 40 -19.97 -1.42 3.26
N VAL A 41 -19.39 -0.27 2.92
CA VAL A 41 -18.94 0.03 1.55
C VAL A 41 -17.91 -1.01 1.10
N ARG A 42 -16.87 -1.26 1.91
CA ARG A 42 -15.83 -2.25 1.60
C ARG A 42 -16.38 -3.69 1.50
N ARG A 43 -17.40 -4.02 2.29
CA ARG A 43 -18.11 -5.31 2.16
C ARG A 43 -18.78 -5.43 0.79
N ASP A 44 -19.43 -4.37 0.32
CA ASP A 44 -20.16 -4.39 -0.94
C ASP A 44 -19.22 -4.43 -2.14
N GLU A 45 -18.07 -3.75 -2.07
CA GLU A 45 -16.96 -3.91 -3.02
C GLU A 45 -16.44 -5.35 -3.07
N ALA A 46 -16.19 -5.97 -1.90
CA ALA A 46 -15.75 -7.36 -1.84
C ALA A 46 -16.80 -8.32 -2.44
N ARG A 47 -18.10 -8.06 -2.25
CA ARG A 47 -19.17 -8.84 -2.87
C ARG A 47 -19.21 -8.69 -4.38
N LYS A 48 -18.98 -7.49 -4.91
CA LYS A 48 -18.86 -7.27 -6.37
C LYS A 48 -17.70 -8.07 -6.95
N LEU A 49 -16.56 -8.11 -6.29
CA LEU A 49 -15.41 -8.94 -6.72
C LEU A 49 -15.77 -10.42 -6.75
N LEU A 50 -16.40 -10.94 -5.69
CA LEU A 50 -16.84 -12.34 -5.65
C LEU A 50 -17.84 -12.67 -6.77
N ALA A 51 -18.78 -11.76 -7.06
CA ALA A 51 -19.74 -11.93 -8.15
C ALA A 51 -19.06 -12.00 -9.53
N ASN A 52 -17.93 -11.31 -9.67
CA ASN A 52 -17.09 -11.34 -10.88
C ASN A 52 -16.07 -12.48 -10.89
N GLY A 53 -16.15 -13.43 -9.95
CA GLY A 53 -15.22 -14.55 -9.86
C GLY A 53 -13.80 -14.16 -9.43
N VAL A 54 -13.64 -13.03 -8.73
CA VAL A 54 -12.35 -12.54 -8.22
C VAL A 54 -12.27 -12.73 -6.71
N ASP A 55 -11.17 -13.32 -6.22
CA ASP A 55 -10.91 -13.41 -4.79
C ASP A 55 -10.56 -12.02 -4.19
N PRO A 56 -11.39 -11.47 -3.28
CA PRO A 56 -11.14 -10.15 -2.68
C PRO A 56 -9.87 -10.10 -1.81
N GLY A 57 -9.50 -11.22 -1.20
CA GLY A 57 -8.30 -11.34 -0.38
C GLY A 57 -7.03 -11.24 -1.21
N ASP A 58 -7.01 -11.85 -2.39
CA ASP A 58 -5.86 -11.80 -3.28
C ASP A 58 -5.76 -10.45 -4.00
N LYS A 59 -6.88 -9.84 -4.40
CA LYS A 59 -6.88 -8.44 -4.86
C LYS A 59 -6.27 -7.51 -3.81
N LYS A 60 -6.70 -7.60 -2.56
CA LYS A 60 -6.17 -6.77 -1.47
C LYS A 60 -4.67 -6.98 -1.23
N LYS A 61 -4.17 -8.21 -1.37
CA LYS A 61 -2.73 -8.49 -1.28
C LYS A 61 -1.98 -7.86 -2.43
N ASN A 62 -2.48 -8.01 -3.66
CA ASN A 62 -1.85 -7.44 -4.84
C ASN A 62 -1.81 -5.92 -4.77
N ASP A 63 -2.91 -5.27 -4.37
CA ASP A 63 -2.96 -3.82 -4.16
C ASP A 63 -1.92 -3.36 -3.13
N LYS A 64 -1.73 -4.14 -2.04
CA LYS A 64 -0.69 -3.84 -1.03
C LYS A 64 0.72 -4.06 -1.57
N VAL A 65 0.94 -5.08 -2.39
CA VAL A 65 2.22 -5.36 -3.04
C VAL A 65 2.56 -4.23 -4.01
N GLU A 66 1.61 -3.82 -4.86
CA GLU A 66 1.78 -2.70 -5.78
C GLU A 66 2.05 -1.39 -5.02
N GLN A 67 1.34 -1.13 -3.92
CA GLN A 67 1.66 -0.01 -3.03
C GLN A 67 3.06 -0.11 -2.38
N SER A 68 3.54 -1.32 -2.07
CA SER A 68 4.88 -1.51 -1.49
C SER A 68 6.01 -1.41 -2.53
N LYS A 69 5.71 -1.69 -3.81
CA LYS A 69 6.60 -1.44 -4.95
C LYS A 69 6.62 0.03 -5.35
N ALA A 70 5.60 0.77 -4.97
CA ALA A 70 5.49 2.20 -5.19
C ALA A 70 6.60 2.92 -4.39
N ARG A 71 7.72 3.16 -5.05
CA ARG A 71 8.86 3.89 -4.50
C ARG A 71 8.67 5.37 -4.75
N THR A 72 9.09 6.20 -3.80
CA THR A 72 9.10 7.64 -3.97
C THR A 72 10.23 8.08 -4.90
N PHE A 73 10.08 9.24 -5.55
CA PHE A 73 11.17 9.83 -6.34
C PHE A 73 12.47 9.93 -5.55
N LYS A 74 12.39 10.31 -4.27
CA LYS A 74 13.57 10.42 -3.41
C LYS A 74 14.28 9.07 -3.24
N GLU A 75 13.54 8.00 -2.97
CA GLU A 75 14.12 6.66 -2.81
C GLU A 75 14.82 6.18 -4.08
N VAL A 76 14.17 6.36 -5.25
CA VAL A 76 14.75 6.00 -6.55
C VAL A 76 15.98 6.85 -6.87
N ALA A 77 15.94 8.15 -6.58
CA ALA A 77 17.04 9.07 -6.86
C ALA A 77 18.27 8.78 -5.99
N ILE A 78 18.09 8.42 -4.71
CA ILE A 78 19.19 8.02 -3.81
C ILE A 78 19.79 6.69 -4.26
N GLU A 79 18.96 5.71 -4.61
CA GLU A 79 19.43 4.42 -5.12
C GLU A 79 20.23 4.59 -6.41
N TRP A 80 19.71 5.34 -7.39
CA TRP A 80 20.43 5.68 -8.62
C TRP A 80 21.76 6.37 -8.34
N HIS A 81 21.77 7.36 -7.45
CA HIS A 81 22.98 8.07 -7.06
C HIS A 81 24.06 7.11 -6.52
N GLY A 82 23.66 6.16 -5.66
CA GLY A 82 24.55 5.14 -5.10
C GLY A 82 25.06 4.09 -6.10
N THR A 83 24.37 3.86 -7.22
CA THR A 83 24.87 2.95 -8.27
C THR A 83 26.01 3.54 -9.09
N ASN A 84 26.20 4.87 -9.06
CA ASN A 84 27.18 5.52 -9.90
C ASN A 84 28.58 5.50 -9.28
N LYS A 85 29.44 4.63 -9.81
CA LYS A 85 30.84 4.47 -9.37
C LYS A 85 31.86 5.32 -10.13
N LYS A 86 31.43 6.13 -11.11
CA LYS A 86 32.33 6.90 -11.99
C LYS A 86 32.58 8.32 -11.52
N TRP A 87 31.74 8.84 -10.62
CA TRP A 87 31.86 10.20 -10.12
C TRP A 87 32.87 10.30 -9.00
N SER A 88 33.64 11.39 -8.98
CA SER A 88 34.40 11.77 -7.79
C SER A 88 33.43 12.09 -6.65
N GLU A 89 33.91 11.93 -5.41
CA GLU A 89 33.11 12.19 -4.21
C GLU A 89 32.50 13.60 -4.21
N ASP A 90 33.27 14.62 -4.60
CA ASP A 90 32.79 16.00 -4.73
C ASP A 90 31.67 16.16 -5.77
N HIS A 91 31.78 15.48 -6.91
CA HIS A 91 30.76 15.57 -7.95
C HIS A 91 29.48 14.84 -7.52
N ALA A 92 29.62 13.66 -6.91
CA ALA A 92 28.51 12.92 -6.33
C ALA A 92 27.79 13.77 -5.27
N HIS A 93 28.51 14.40 -4.34
CA HIS A 93 27.92 15.28 -3.32
C HIS A 93 27.17 16.47 -3.94
N ARG A 94 27.74 17.14 -4.95
CA ARG A 94 27.04 18.26 -5.62
C ARG A 94 25.75 17.82 -6.30
N VAL A 95 25.76 16.66 -6.95
CA VAL A 95 24.56 16.10 -7.59
C VAL A 95 23.49 15.80 -6.55
N LEU A 96 23.84 15.11 -5.45
CA LEU A 96 22.88 14.80 -4.39
C LEU A 96 22.30 16.06 -3.74
N LYS A 97 23.17 17.02 -3.41
CA LYS A 97 22.76 18.30 -2.82
C LYS A 97 21.80 19.08 -3.72
N SER A 98 22.04 19.08 -5.03
CA SER A 98 21.13 19.70 -5.99
C SER A 98 19.74 19.04 -5.99
N LEU A 99 19.68 17.71 -5.86
CA LEU A 99 18.41 16.98 -5.73
C LEU A 99 17.69 17.32 -4.43
N GLU A 100 18.42 17.44 -3.31
CA GLU A 100 17.87 17.82 -2.00
C GLU A 100 17.30 19.23 -2.00
N ASP A 101 18.09 20.20 -2.47
CA ASP A 101 17.75 21.63 -2.41
C ASP A 101 16.62 22.00 -3.38
N ASN A 102 16.56 21.35 -4.55
CA ASN A 102 15.66 21.79 -5.63
C ASN A 102 14.49 20.84 -5.90
N LEU A 103 14.67 19.52 -5.72
CA LEU A 103 13.69 18.53 -6.21
C LEU A 103 12.99 17.77 -5.09
N PHE A 104 13.67 17.43 -4.00
CA PHE A 104 13.06 16.59 -2.96
C PHE A 104 11.97 17.31 -2.16
N ALA A 105 12.07 18.63 -2.00
CA ALA A 105 11.00 19.41 -1.37
C ALA A 105 9.68 19.35 -2.17
N ALA A 106 9.76 19.39 -3.50
CA ALA A 106 8.58 19.43 -4.38
C ALA A 106 8.12 18.04 -4.83
N LEU A 107 9.04 17.15 -5.17
CA LEU A 107 8.77 15.87 -5.83
C LEU A 107 9.17 14.66 -5.00
N GLY A 108 9.91 14.84 -3.91
CA GLY A 108 10.54 13.74 -3.17
C GLY A 108 9.55 12.73 -2.57
N ARG A 109 8.31 13.14 -2.28
CA ARG A 109 7.25 12.26 -1.75
C ARG A 109 6.35 11.66 -2.84
N ASN A 110 6.55 12.05 -4.10
CA ASN A 110 5.73 11.57 -5.19
C ASN A 110 6.07 10.10 -5.45
N VAL A 111 5.05 9.27 -5.44
CA VAL A 111 5.15 7.85 -5.76
C VAL A 111 5.39 7.71 -7.26
N ILE A 112 6.44 6.97 -7.62
CA ILE A 112 6.77 6.63 -9.00
C ILE A 112 6.33 5.20 -9.27
N SER A 113 5.56 5.05 -10.34
CA SER A 113 5.26 3.76 -10.96
C SER A 113 6.41 3.39 -11.89
N LEU A 114 7.21 2.38 -11.52
CA LEU A 114 8.14 1.75 -12.45
C LEU A 114 7.35 0.75 -13.30
N SER A 115 7.06 1.13 -14.55
CA SER A 115 6.40 0.29 -15.57
C SER A 115 7.36 -0.70 -16.21
#